data_AF-A0AAU8W795-F1
#
_entry.id   AF-A0AAU8W795-F1
#
_cell.length_a   1.000
_cell.length_b   1.000
_cell.length_c   1.000
_cell.angle_alpha   90.00
_cell.angle_beta   90.00
_cell.angle_gamma   90.00
#
_symmetry.space_group_name_H-M   'P 1'
#
loop_
_entity.id
_entity.type
_entity.pdbx_description
1 polymer ?
#
loop_
_entity_poly.entity_id
_entity_poly.type
_entity_poly.pdbx_seq_one_letter_code
_entity_poly.pdbx_strand_id
1 'polypeptide(L)'
;MTTFTDKELIKEIKERIGSLDVRDNIERRAYEIALASLEAEAVMFCISGQNVDSEEHVSTSKAVVDAWVEEWNQVDGSPGEPLYKTMPLYYHAALPAPVVPEEATPENVEMLSGYVSTYKLTDSERDIAAEIWNACRAAMLHGKGE
;
A
#
# COMPACT_ATOMS: atom_id res chain seq x y z
N MET A 1 14.31 27.78 -6.42
CA MET A 1 13.65 26.49 -6.12
C MET A 1 12.78 26.69 -4.91
N THR A 2 11.46 26.61 -5.06
CA THR A 2 10.55 26.59 -3.92
C THR A 2 10.48 25.15 -3.42
N THR A 3 11.06 24.87 -2.27
CA THR A 3 10.87 23.60 -1.57
C THR A 3 9.49 23.60 -0.93
N PHE A 4 8.60 22.76 -1.44
CA PHE A 4 7.33 22.48 -0.79
C PHE A 4 7.57 21.61 0.44
N THR A 5 6.81 21.85 1.51
CA THR A 5 6.70 20.93 2.65
C THR A 5 5.82 19.74 2.28
N ASP A 6 5.97 18.61 2.97
CA ASP A 6 5.10 17.44 2.76
C ASP A 6 3.62 17.79 2.94
N LYS A 7 3.28 18.69 3.87
CA LYS A 7 1.90 19.18 4.08
C LYS A 7 1.35 19.92 2.87
N GLU A 8 2.18 20.75 2.23
CA GLU A 8 1.79 21.48 1.01
C GLU A 8 1.65 20.53 -0.18
N LEU A 9 2.56 19.55 -0.30
CA LEU A 9 2.48 18.51 -1.34
C LEU A 9 1.21 17.66 -1.19
N ILE A 10 0.92 17.17 0.02
CA ILE A 10 -0.30 16.40 0.31
C ILE A 10 -1.55 17.19 -0.08
N LYS A 11 -1.61 18.47 0.29
CA LYS A 11 -2.74 19.34 -0.03
C LYS A 11 -2.93 19.48 -1.54
N GLU A 12 -1.88 19.83 -2.26
CA GLU A 12 -1.90 20.00 -3.73
C GLU A 12 -2.32 18.70 -4.44
N ILE A 13 -1.76 17.55 -4.03
CA ILE A 13 -2.08 16.25 -4.63
C ILE A 13 -3.56 15.89 -4.43
N LYS A 14 -4.11 16.11 -3.22
CA LYS A 14 -5.54 15.88 -2.94
C LYS A 14 -6.43 16.77 -3.81
N GLU A 15 -6.06 18.04 -3.96
CA GLU A 15 -6.80 19.00 -4.79
C GLU A 15 -6.81 18.56 -6.27
N ARG A 16 -5.67 18.14 -6.84
CA ARG A 16 -5.59 17.66 -8.23
C ARG A 16 -6.41 16.39 -8.50
N ILE A 17 -6.32 15.41 -7.59
CA ILE A 17 -7.10 14.16 -7.71
C ILE A 17 -8.61 14.47 -7.66
N GLY A 18 -9.02 15.36 -6.75
CA GLY A 18 -10.42 15.71 -6.49
C GLY A 18 -11.06 16.65 -7.52
N SER A 19 -10.29 17.57 -8.12
CA SER A 19 -10.76 18.49 -9.16
C SER A 19 -10.81 17.87 -10.57
N LEU A 20 -10.36 16.62 -10.71
CA LEU A 20 -10.07 15.98 -12.00
C LEU A 20 -9.02 16.74 -12.83
N ASP A 21 -8.19 17.58 -12.22
CA ASP A 21 -7.04 18.23 -12.86
C ASP A 21 -5.86 17.25 -12.99
N VAL A 22 -6.12 16.15 -13.70
CA VAL A 22 -5.18 15.09 -14.06
C VAL A 22 -5.32 14.80 -15.55
N ARG A 23 -4.21 14.66 -16.27
CA ARG A 23 -4.15 14.47 -17.72
C ARG A 23 -4.72 13.12 -18.15
N ASP A 24 -4.46 12.08 -17.36
CA ASP A 24 -4.88 10.70 -17.63
C ASP A 24 -4.93 9.85 -16.36
N ASN A 25 -5.33 8.58 -16.53
CA ASN A 25 -5.40 7.61 -15.43
C ASN A 25 -4.03 7.23 -14.86
N ILE A 26 -2.96 7.36 -15.63
CA ILE A 26 -1.59 7.07 -15.16
C ILE A 26 -1.14 8.16 -14.21
N GLU A 27 -1.37 9.43 -14.55
CA GLU A 27 -1.08 10.57 -13.67
C GLU A 27 -1.90 10.50 -12.38
N ARG A 28 -3.20 10.18 -12.48
CA ARG A 28 -4.03 9.93 -11.29
C ARG A 28 -3.42 8.86 -10.39
N ARG A 29 -3.03 7.71 -10.96
CA ARG A 29 -2.45 6.61 -10.20
C ARG A 29 -1.11 6.98 -9.56
N ALA A 30 -0.29 7.77 -10.26
CA ALA A 30 0.98 8.26 -9.72
C ALA A 30 0.74 9.19 -8.51
N TYR A 31 -0.25 10.07 -8.59
CA TYR A 31 -0.65 10.94 -7.47
C TYR A 31 -1.20 10.17 -6.28
N GLU A 32 -2.03 9.13 -6.51
CA GLU A 32 -2.51 8.26 -5.43
C GLU A 32 -1.37 7.53 -4.71
N ILE A 33 -0.39 7.02 -5.45
CA ILE A 33 0.79 6.35 -4.88
C ILE A 33 1.63 7.34 -4.07
N ALA A 34 1.88 8.54 -4.62
CA ALA A 34 2.61 9.59 -3.93
C ALA A 34 1.89 10.02 -2.63
N LEU A 35 0.57 10.20 -2.69
CA LEU A 35 -0.23 10.54 -1.52
C LEU A 35 -0.16 9.44 -0.45
N ALA A 36 -0.37 8.18 -0.83
CA ALA A 36 -0.27 7.05 0.09
C ALA A 36 1.14 6.95 0.71
N SER A 37 2.19 7.27 -0.04
CA SER A 37 3.57 7.28 0.47
C SER A 37 3.83 8.44 1.43
N LEU A 38 3.25 9.62 1.20
CA LEU A 38 3.42 10.80 2.06
C LEU A 38 2.60 10.70 3.35
N GLU A 39 1.46 10.00 3.29
CA GLU A 39 0.57 9.78 4.44
C GLU A 39 0.87 8.46 5.19
N ALA A 40 1.83 7.66 4.73
CA ALA A 40 2.18 6.39 5.35
C ALA A 40 2.70 6.58 6.78
N GLU A 41 2.16 5.81 7.70
CA GLU A 41 2.70 5.70 9.05
C GLU A 41 3.78 4.63 9.10
N ALA A 42 4.87 4.91 9.84
CA ALA A 42 5.94 3.95 10.03
C ALA A 42 5.44 2.78 10.90
N VAL A 43 5.71 1.55 10.48
CA VAL A 43 5.29 0.34 11.20
C VAL A 43 6.37 -0.13 12.19
N MET A 44 7.63 0.17 11.89
CA MET A 44 8.78 -0.14 12.73
C MET A 44 9.83 0.96 12.57
N PHE A 45 10.84 0.91 13.43
CA PHE A 45 11.98 1.81 13.44
C PHE A 45 13.24 0.99 13.63
N CYS A 46 14.33 1.39 12.98
CA CYS A 46 15.63 0.78 13.21
C CYS A 46 16.73 1.83 13.38
N ILE A 47 17.84 1.41 13.96
CA ILE A 47 19.07 2.20 13.94
C ILE A 47 19.68 2.08 12.55
N SER A 48 20.13 3.21 11.99
CA SER A 48 20.96 3.24 10.80
C SER A 48 22.22 4.05 11.07
N GLY A 49 23.35 3.62 10.54
CA GLY A 49 24.66 4.27 10.73
C GLY A 49 25.79 3.40 10.19
N GLN A 50 27.03 3.80 10.42
CA GLN A 50 28.18 3.00 10.00
C GLN A 50 28.26 1.70 10.81
N ASN A 51 28.51 0.58 10.13
CA ASN A 51 28.72 -0.75 10.72
C ASN A 51 27.58 -1.26 11.62
N VAL A 52 26.34 -0.81 11.40
CA VAL A 52 25.15 -1.32 12.13
C VAL A 52 24.58 -2.52 11.37
N ASP A 53 24.38 -3.64 12.08
CA ASP A 53 23.52 -4.71 11.57
C ASP A 53 22.06 -4.33 11.81
N SER A 54 21.38 -3.89 10.75
CA SER A 54 20.02 -3.34 10.84
C SER A 54 18.98 -4.37 11.28
N GLU A 55 19.27 -5.67 11.19
CA GLU A 55 18.34 -6.74 11.56
C GLU A 55 18.24 -6.94 13.08
N GLU A 56 19.28 -6.60 13.85
CA GLU A 56 19.30 -6.78 15.32
C GLU A 56 18.79 -5.54 16.08
N HIS A 57 18.71 -4.38 15.43
CA HIS A 57 18.37 -3.10 16.07
C HIS A 57 17.08 -2.50 15.52
N VAL A 58 16.00 -3.28 15.55
CA VAL A 58 14.65 -2.91 15.09
C VAL A 58 13.62 -3.00 16.22
N SER A 59 12.67 -2.07 16.25
CA SER A 59 11.56 -2.06 17.22
C SER A 59 10.31 -1.41 16.63
N THR A 60 9.13 -1.76 17.14
CA THR A 60 7.88 -1.04 16.86
C THR A 60 7.78 0.28 17.65
N SER A 61 8.61 0.50 18.67
CA SER A 61 8.63 1.71 19.48
C SER A 61 9.73 2.67 19.04
N LYS A 62 9.34 3.83 18.48
CA LYS A 62 10.29 4.88 18.11
C LYS A 62 11.14 5.34 19.29
N ALA A 63 10.53 5.48 20.47
CA ALA A 63 11.22 5.96 21.66
C ALA A 63 12.35 5.02 22.12
N VAL A 64 12.17 3.71 21.95
CA VAL A 64 13.21 2.72 22.24
C VAL A 64 14.40 2.89 21.29
N VAL A 65 14.13 3.04 19.99
CA VAL A 65 15.20 3.22 18.99
C VAL A 65 15.90 4.57 19.17
N ASP A 66 15.16 5.64 19.45
CA ASP A 66 15.73 6.96 19.72
C ASP A 66 16.68 6.93 20.93
N ALA A 67 16.32 6.19 22.00
CA ALA A 67 17.17 6.03 23.17
C ALA A 67 18.48 5.30 22.84
N TRP A 68 18.42 4.23 22.02
CA TRP A 68 19.63 3.55 21.57
C TRP A 68 20.50 4.44 20.68
N VAL A 69 19.89 5.20 19.77
CA VAL A 69 20.61 6.16 18.91
C VAL A 69 21.31 7.23 19.73
N GLU A 70 20.67 7.74 20.79
CA GLU A 70 21.28 8.69 21.71
C GLU A 70 22.48 8.06 22.43
N GLU A 71 22.30 6.88 23.01
CA GLU A 71 23.36 6.15 23.72
C GLU A 71 24.57 5.89 22.81
N TRP A 72 24.36 5.38 21.60
CA TRP A 72 25.45 5.03 20.70
C TRP A 72 26.18 6.25 20.14
N ASN A 73 25.45 7.35 19.88
CA ASN A 73 26.07 8.61 19.50
C ASN A 73 26.87 9.25 20.64
N GLN A 74 26.60 8.93 21.90
CA GLN A 74 27.44 9.37 23.03
C GLN A 74 28.74 8.57 23.12
N VAL A 75 28.73 7.28 22.72
CA VAL A 75 29.89 6.39 22.79
C VAL A 75 30.80 6.55 21.59
N ASP A 76 30.26 6.46 20.37
CA ASP A 76 31.03 6.42 19.13
C ASP A 76 30.90 7.70 18.29
N GLY A 77 29.95 8.59 18.64
CA GLY A 77 29.70 9.83 17.91
C GLY A 77 30.66 10.95 18.32
N SER A 78 30.91 11.88 17.39
CA SER A 78 31.61 13.13 17.69
C SER A 78 30.62 14.23 18.05
N PRO A 79 30.97 15.17 18.95
CA PRO A 79 30.09 16.30 19.26
C PRO A 79 29.71 17.07 17.99
N GLY A 80 28.41 17.11 17.66
CA GLY A 80 27.88 17.82 16.49
C GLY A 80 27.78 17.00 15.20
N GLU A 81 28.31 15.77 15.16
CA GLU A 81 28.23 14.88 14.01
C GLU A 81 27.71 13.50 14.45
N PRO A 82 26.38 13.29 14.49
CA PRO A 82 25.80 12.01 14.88
C PRO A 82 26.11 10.95 13.82
N LEU A 83 26.64 9.81 14.27
CA LEU A 83 26.99 8.65 13.46
C LEU A 83 25.76 7.76 13.18
N TYR A 84 24.82 7.76 14.12
CA TYR A 84 23.61 6.94 14.08
C TYR A 84 22.35 7.80 14.03
N LYS A 85 21.32 7.28 13.36
CA LYS A 85 20.00 7.92 13.28
C LYS A 85 18.88 6.87 13.30
N THR A 86 17.75 7.27 13.85
CA THR A 86 16.50 6.50 13.76
C THR A 86 15.97 6.55 12.34
N MET A 87 15.80 5.39 11.72
CA MET A 87 15.19 5.24 10.40
C MET A 87 13.79 4.64 10.55
N PRO A 88 12.73 5.31 10.04
CA PRO A 88 11.41 4.69 9.96
C PRO A 88 11.39 3.61 8.88
N LEU A 89 10.73 2.49 9.19
CA LEU A 89 10.44 1.41 8.26
C LEU A 89 8.94 1.42 7.98
N TYR A 90 8.59 1.52 6.71
CA TYR A 90 7.21 1.57 6.25
C TYR A 90 6.81 0.23 5.65
N TYR A 91 5.54 -0.14 5.83
CA TYR A 91 4.97 -1.22 5.04
C TYR A 91 4.85 -0.73 3.59
N HIS A 92 5.21 -1.54 2.60
CA HIS A 92 4.99 -1.15 1.20
C HIS A 92 3.48 -0.96 0.97
N ALA A 93 3.10 0.27 0.58
CA ALA A 93 1.72 0.75 0.48
C ALA A 93 0.83 0.02 -0.56
N ALA A 94 1.30 -1.05 -1.21
CA ALA A 94 0.51 -1.76 -2.20
C ALA A 94 0.81 -3.26 -2.15
N LEU A 95 0.26 -3.96 -1.15
CA LEU A 95 -0.39 -5.21 -1.54
C LEU A 95 -1.53 -4.77 -2.47
N PRO A 96 -1.62 -5.27 -3.72
CA PRO A 96 -2.79 -4.99 -4.54
C PRO A 96 -4.01 -5.33 -3.68
N ALA A 97 -4.94 -4.36 -3.55
CA ALA A 97 -6.17 -4.61 -2.83
C ALA A 97 -6.73 -5.95 -3.32
N PRO A 98 -7.16 -6.87 -2.42
CA PRO A 98 -7.71 -8.14 -2.83
C PRO A 98 -8.71 -7.89 -3.95
N VAL A 99 -8.38 -8.35 -5.15
CA VAL A 99 -9.20 -8.08 -6.34
C VAL A 99 -10.42 -8.94 -6.17
N VAL A 100 -11.46 -8.36 -5.57
CA VAL A 100 -12.77 -8.97 -5.53
C VAL A 100 -13.27 -8.97 -6.99
N PRO A 101 -13.55 -10.13 -7.58
CA PRO A 101 -14.07 -10.17 -8.94
C PRO A 101 -15.41 -9.43 -9.05
N GLU A 102 -15.73 -8.96 -10.25
CA GLU A 102 -17.02 -8.31 -10.53
C GLU A 102 -18.20 -9.26 -10.26
N GLU A 103 -19.42 -8.75 -10.10
CA GLU A 103 -20.59 -9.61 -9.90
C GLU A 103 -21.00 -10.30 -11.21
N ALA A 104 -21.25 -11.61 -11.16
CA ALA A 104 -21.69 -12.36 -12.31
C ALA A 104 -23.22 -12.36 -12.44
N THR A 105 -23.67 -12.27 -13.68
CA THR A 105 -25.04 -12.46 -14.15
C THR A 105 -25.04 -13.55 -15.21
N PRO A 106 -26.17 -14.23 -15.46
CA PRO A 106 -26.26 -15.23 -16.53
C PRO A 106 -25.85 -14.69 -17.90
N GLU A 107 -25.92 -13.38 -18.13
CA GLU A 107 -25.55 -12.71 -19.37
C GLU A 107 -24.05 -12.40 -19.49
N ASN A 108 -23.32 -12.21 -18.39
CA ASN A 108 -21.91 -11.80 -18.41
C ASN A 108 -20.93 -12.87 -17.90
N VAL A 109 -21.42 -13.97 -17.31
CA VAL A 109 -20.58 -14.97 -16.63
C VAL A 109 -19.56 -15.65 -17.56
N GLU A 110 -19.93 -15.85 -18.83
CA GLU A 110 -18.99 -16.38 -19.85
C GLU A 110 -17.83 -15.40 -20.12
N MET A 111 -18.10 -14.09 -20.11
CA MET A 111 -17.08 -13.06 -20.28
C MET A 111 -16.17 -12.95 -19.06
N LEU A 112 -16.75 -12.98 -17.85
CA LEU A 112 -16.02 -12.85 -16.59
C LEU A 112 -15.10 -14.03 -16.30
N SER A 113 -15.52 -15.25 -16.69
CA SER A 113 -14.70 -16.46 -16.50
C SER A 113 -13.47 -16.52 -17.41
N GLY A 114 -13.35 -15.63 -18.40
CA GLY A 114 -12.30 -15.70 -19.44
C GLY A 114 -12.37 -16.99 -20.26
N TYR A 115 -13.46 -17.74 -20.15
CA TYR A 115 -13.64 -19.07 -20.71
C TYR A 115 -13.99 -18.94 -22.20
N VAL A 116 -12.98 -18.82 -23.05
CA VAL A 116 -13.16 -18.87 -24.51
C VAL A 116 -13.17 -20.32 -24.96
N SER A 117 -14.32 -20.98 -24.82
CA SER A 117 -14.57 -22.34 -25.31
C SER A 117 -15.41 -22.32 -26.59
N THR A 118 -15.25 -23.34 -27.43
CA THR A 118 -16.18 -23.62 -28.55
C THR A 118 -17.54 -24.15 -28.05
N TYR A 119 -17.62 -24.51 -26.76
CA TYR A 119 -18.84 -24.90 -26.07
C TYR A 119 -19.49 -23.66 -25.46
N LYS A 120 -20.74 -23.38 -25.87
CA LYS A 120 -21.58 -22.34 -25.28
C LYS A 120 -22.36 -22.92 -24.10
N LEU A 121 -22.36 -22.24 -22.96
CA LEU A 121 -23.15 -22.68 -21.82
C LEU A 121 -24.63 -22.52 -22.15
N THR A 122 -25.40 -23.54 -21.80
CA THR A 122 -26.86 -23.47 -21.78
C THR A 122 -27.34 -22.47 -20.73
N ASP A 123 -28.58 -22.01 -20.84
CA ASP A 123 -29.14 -21.03 -19.89
C ASP A 123 -29.02 -21.51 -18.44
N SER A 124 -29.34 -22.79 -18.18
CA SER A 124 -29.20 -23.39 -16.85
C SER A 124 -27.75 -23.47 -16.36
N GLU A 125 -26.78 -23.68 -17.25
CA GLU A 125 -25.36 -23.72 -16.86
C GLU A 125 -24.81 -22.32 -16.55
N ARG A 126 -25.31 -21.28 -17.24
CA ARG A 126 -24.95 -19.88 -16.95
C ARG A 126 -25.49 -19.43 -15.61
N ASP A 127 -26.72 -19.83 -15.26
CA ASP A 127 -27.30 -19.56 -13.94
C ASP A 127 -26.44 -20.16 -12.82
N ILE A 128 -26.09 -21.45 -12.94
CA ILE A 128 -25.25 -22.15 -11.96
C ILE A 128 -23.85 -21.51 -11.87
N ALA A 129 -23.25 -21.16 -13.01
CA ALA A 129 -21.94 -20.51 -13.03
C ALA A 129 -21.96 -19.15 -12.32
N ALA A 130 -23.01 -18.35 -12.53
CA ALA A 130 -23.17 -17.06 -11.88
C ALA A 130 -23.36 -17.21 -10.36
N GLU A 131 -24.14 -18.19 -9.91
CA GLU A 131 -24.30 -18.51 -8.49
C GLU A 131 -22.97 -18.89 -7.82
N ILE A 132 -22.20 -19.79 -8.43
CA ILE A 132 -20.90 -20.23 -7.90
C ILE A 132 -19.92 -19.05 -7.84
N TRP A 133 -19.85 -18.26 -8.91
CA TRP A 133 -19.00 -17.08 -8.97
C TRP A 133 -19.33 -16.08 -7.85
N ASN A 134 -20.62 -15.78 -7.67
CA ASN A 134 -21.07 -14.83 -6.65
C ASN A 134 -20.89 -15.36 -5.22
N ALA A 135 -20.98 -16.68 -5.01
CA ALA A 135 -20.64 -17.30 -3.72
C ALA A 135 -19.15 -17.12 -3.37
N CYS A 136 -18.25 -17.37 -4.33
CA CYS A 136 -16.81 -17.12 -4.16
C CYS A 136 -16.52 -15.64 -3.92
N ARG A 137 -17.16 -14.75 -4.68
CA ARG A 137 -17.08 -13.29 -4.49
C ARG A 137 -17.53 -12.87 -3.10
N ALA A 138 -18.64 -13.39 -2.61
CA ALA A 138 -19.13 -13.11 -1.26
C ALA A 138 -18.14 -13.58 -0.19
N ALA A 139 -17.57 -14.78 -0.32
CA ALA A 139 -16.55 -15.27 0.59
C ALA A 139 -15.30 -14.36 0.63
N MET A 140 -14.84 -13.89 -0.53
CA MET A 140 -13.74 -12.92 -0.61
C MET A 140 -14.07 -11.56 0.02
N LEU A 141 -15.33 -11.12 -0.04
CA LEU A 141 -15.80 -9.90 0.63
C LEU A 141 -15.92 -10.09 2.16
N HIS A 142 -16.36 -11.26 2.63
CA HIS A 142 -16.55 -11.55 4.05
C HIS A 142 -15.25 -11.91 4.80
N GLY A 143 -14.24 -12.46 4.13
CA GLY A 143 -12.93 -12.77 4.73
C GLY A 143 -12.05 -11.55 5.05
N LYS A 144 -12.54 -10.32 4.82
CA LYS A 144 -11.80 -9.06 5.05
C LYS A 144 -12.01 -8.47 6.46
N GLY A 145 -12.70 -9.19 7.35
CA GLY A 145 -13.22 -8.67 8.63
C GLY A 145 -12.64 -9.27 9.92
N GLU A 146 -11.54 -10.02 9.87
CA GLU A 146 -10.85 -10.55 11.07
C GLU A 146 -9.40 -10.06 11.16
#